data_AF-A0A947FWY6-F1
#
_entry.id   AF-A0A947FWY6-F1
#
_cell.length_a   1.000
_cell.length_b   1.000
_cell.length_c   1.000
_cell.angle_alpha   90.00
_cell.angle_beta   90.00
_cell.angle_gamma   90.00
#
_symmetry.space_group_name_H-M   'P 1'
#
loop_
_entity.id
_entity.type
_entity.pdbx_description
1 polymer ?
#
loop_
_entity_poly.entity_id
_entity_poly.type
_entity_poly.pdbx_seq_one_letter_code
_entity_poly.pdbx_strand_id
1 'polypeptide(L)' 'IMTHHACPALDRFEHFDDVRQKHCCDICIAGMPISGEMLNRKIECKPLKLPPRADANDIACRWEYRIRDQS' A
#
# COMPACT_ATOMS: atom_id res chain seq x y z
N ILE A 1 6.46 6.54 -13.60
CA ILE A 1 5.56 6.37 -12.42
C ILE A 1 4.95 4.98 -12.53
N MET A 2 4.92 4.22 -11.43
CA MET A 2 4.33 2.88 -11.35
C MET A 2 3.23 2.87 -10.29
N THR A 3 2.06 2.31 -10.62
CA THR A 3 0.96 2.13 -9.67
C THR A 3 0.85 0.67 -9.26
N HIS A 4 0.72 0.41 -7.96
CA HIS A 4 0.61 -0.93 -7.39
C HIS A 4 -0.68 -1.06 -6.57
N HIS A 5 -1.46 -2.11 -6.81
CA HIS A 5 -2.80 -2.28 -6.23
C HIS A 5 -2.88 -3.32 -5.10
N ALA A 6 -1.76 -3.92 -4.69
CA ALA A 6 -1.81 -4.91 -3.61
C ALA A 6 -1.98 -4.26 -2.23
N CYS A 7 -2.70 -4.95 -1.37
CA CYS A 7 -2.87 -4.60 0.04
C CYS A 7 -2.41 -5.80 0.88
N PRO A 8 -1.18 -5.79 1.41
CA PRO A 8 -0.69 -6.91 2.23
C PRO A 8 -1.58 -7.21 3.44
N ALA A 9 -2.24 -6.19 3.98
CA ALA A 9 -3.21 -6.34 5.07
C ALA A 9 -4.49 -7.04 4.59
N LEU A 10 -5.02 -6.72 3.41
CA LEU A 10 -6.20 -7.41 2.86
C LEU A 10 -5.88 -8.88 2.61
N ASP A 11 -4.76 -9.18 1.93
CA ASP A 11 -4.36 -10.55 1.59
C ASP A 11 -4.30 -11.47 2.82
N ARG A 12 -4.01 -10.90 3.99
CA ARG A 12 -3.93 -11.64 5.26
C ARG A 12 -5.23 -11.64 6.06
N PHE A 13 -6.00 -10.55 6.03
CA PHE A 13 -7.09 -10.28 6.97
C PHE A 13 -8.48 -10.15 6.33
N GLU A 14 -8.63 -10.34 5.02
CA GLU A 14 -9.91 -10.22 4.30
C GLU A 14 -11.04 -11.06 4.92
N HIS A 15 -10.72 -12.20 5.53
CA HIS A 15 -11.70 -13.10 6.14
C HIS A 15 -11.81 -12.99 7.67
N PHE A 16 -11.12 -12.03 8.29
CA PHE A 16 -11.08 -11.90 9.75
C PHE A 16 -11.98 -10.78 10.24
N ASP A 17 -11.48 -9.54 10.26
CA ASP A 17 -12.23 -8.36 10.68
C ASP A 17 -11.57 -7.07 10.16
N ASP A 18 -12.40 -6.06 9.92
CA ASP A 18 -11.97 -4.76 9.36
C ASP A 18 -11.02 -3.99 10.30
N VAL A 19 -11.07 -4.26 11.61
CA VAL A 19 -10.24 -3.56 12.60
C VAL A 19 -8.78 -3.99 12.46
N ARG A 20 -8.53 -5.30 12.35
CA ARG A 20 -7.20 -5.85 12.10
C ARG A 20 -6.67 -5.45 10.74
N GLN A 21 -7.53 -5.48 9.71
CA GLN A 21 -7.14 -5.01 8.38
C GLN A 21 -6.69 -3.54 8.41
N LYS A 22 -7.45 -2.66 9.08
CA LYS A 22 -7.10 -1.24 9.21
C LYS A 22 -5.78 -1.06 9.97
N HIS A 23 -5.62 -1.72 11.11
CA HIS A 23 -4.40 -1.62 11.91
C HIS A 23 -3.15 -2.08 11.16
N CYS A 24 -3.23 -3.20 10.44
CA CYS A 24 -2.11 -3.67 9.62
C CYS A 24 -1.81 -2.73 8.44
N CYS A 25 -2.80 -1.96 7.99
CA CYS A 25 -2.57 -0.96 6.96
C CYS A 25 -1.75 0.24 7.48
N ASP A 26 -1.88 0.62 8.76
CA ASP A 26 -1.03 1.66 9.37
C ASP A 26 0.45 1.25 9.33
N ILE A 27 0.73 -0.03 9.57
CA ILE A 27 2.09 -0.60 9.42
C ILE A 27 2.55 -0.52 7.96
N CYS A 28 1.66 -0.78 7.00
CA CYS A 28 1.98 -0.71 5.57
C CYS A 28 2.40 0.70 5.13
N ILE A 29 1.82 1.76 5.72
CA ILE A 29 2.18 3.15 5.42
C ILE A 29 3.66 3.40 5.72
N ALA A 30 4.18 2.83 6.80
CA ALA A 30 5.61 2.93 7.13
C ALA A 30 6.46 1.92 6.34
N GLY A 31 5.97 0.68 6.18
CA GLY A 31 6.75 -0.41 5.60
C GLY A 31 6.94 -0.34 4.08
N MET A 32 5.94 0.12 3.33
CA MET A 32 6.02 0.17 1.85
C MET A 32 7.08 1.16 1.34
N PRO A 33 7.22 2.39 1.90
CA PRO A 33 8.33 3.29 1.57
C PRO A 33 9.70 2.70 1.91
N ILE A 34 9.86 2.13 3.10
CA ILE A 34 11.13 1.51 3.54
C ILE A 34 11.54 0.40 2.57
N SER A 35 10.60 -0.45 2.17
CA SER A 35 10.85 -1.54 1.23
C SER A 35 11.30 -1.01 -0.15
N GLY A 36 10.71 0.09 -0.62
CA GLY A 36 11.16 0.78 -1.83
C GLY A 36 12.60 1.33 -1.69
N GLU A 37 12.90 1.99 -0.58
CA GLU A 37 14.22 2.56 -0.29
C GLU A 37 15.31 1.49 -0.17
N MET A 38 14.98 0.30 0.36
CA MET A 38 15.89 -0.85 0.43
C MET A 38 16.31 -1.37 -0.95
N LEU A 39 15.42 -1.29 -1.96
CA LEU A 39 15.74 -1.67 -3.33
C LEU A 39 16.52 -0.57 -4.05
N ASN A 40 16.08 0.68 -3.89
CA ASN A 40 16.77 1.85 -4.42
C ASN A 40 16.36 3.08 -3.62
N ARG A 41 17.33 3.76 -3.00
CA ARG A 41 17.12 4.96 -2.18
C ARG A 41 16.44 6.13 -2.90
N LYS A 42 16.41 6.13 -4.24
CA LYS A 42 15.67 7.12 -5.03
C LYS A 42 14.20 6.80 -5.18
N ILE A 43 13.76 5.58 -4.88
CA ILE A 43 12.34 5.23 -4.91
C ILE A 43 11.62 6.00 -3.80
N GLU A 44 10.47 6.54 -4.15
CA GLU A 44 9.50 7.11 -3.24
C GLU A 44 8.19 6.35 -3.43
N CYS A 45 7.57 5.93 -2.32
CA CYS A 45 6.28 5.25 -2.32
C CYS A 45 5.28 6.09 -1.53
N LYS A 46 4.08 6.30 -2.08
CA LYS A 46 2.99 7.00 -1.41
C LYS A 46 1.68 6.23 -1.53
N PRO A 47 0.88 6.15 -0.46
CA PRO A 47 -0.48 5.66 -0.58
C PRO A 47 -1.35 6.67 -1.33
N LEU A 48 -2.10 6.19 -2.33
CA LEU A 48 -3.16 6.92 -3.03
C LEU A 48 -4.56 6.49 -2.57
N LYS A 49 -4.67 5.28 -2.01
CA LYS A 49 -5.88 4.74 -1.41
C LYS A 49 -5.50 3.71 -0.35
N LEU A 50 -6.22 3.71 0.76
CA LEU A 50 -6.13 2.75 1.85
C LEU A 50 -7.52 2.16 2.13
N PRO A 51 -7.63 1.04 2.87
CA PRO A 51 -8.91 0.41 3.20
C PRO A 51 -9.81 1.33 4.05
N PRO A 52 -11.12 1.04 4.13
CA PRO A 52 -11.81 -0.12 3.57
C PRO A 52 -12.07 -0.03 2.06
N ARG A 53 -12.47 -1.16 1.44
CA ARG A 53 -13.06 -1.17 0.10
C ARG A 53 -14.49 -0.63 0.15
N ALA A 54 -14.95 -0.03 -0.93
CA ALA A 54 -16.35 0.33 -1.10
C ALA A 54 -17.24 -0.90 -1.33
N ASP A 55 -16.75 -1.87 -2.11
CA ASP A 55 -17.42 -3.15 -2.40
C ASP A 55 -16.40 -4.25 -2.77
N ALA A 56 -16.87 -5.47 -3.04
CA ALA A 56 -16.01 -6.62 -3.32
C ALA A 56 -15.17 -6.50 -4.61
N ASN A 57 -15.59 -5.70 -5.59
CA ASN A 57 -14.87 -5.47 -6.85
C ASN A 57 -13.89 -4.31 -6.75
N ASP A 58 -13.91 -3.56 -5.65
CA ASP A 58 -13.04 -2.42 -5.42
C ASP A 58 -11.63 -2.85 -4.97
N ILE A 59 -10.63 -1.99 -5.17
CA ILE A 59 -9.26 -2.21 -4.69
C ILE A 59 -9.12 -1.71 -3.26
N ALA A 60 -8.49 -2.48 -2.37
CA ALA A 60 -8.31 -2.04 -0.98
C ALA A 60 -7.20 -0.98 -0.84
N CYS A 61 -6.08 -1.17 -1.53
CA CYS A 61 -5.00 -0.19 -1.55
C CYS A 61 -4.60 0.20 -2.97
N ARG A 62 -4.10 1.42 -3.09
CA ARG A 62 -3.40 1.89 -4.28
C ARG A 62 -2.17 2.65 -3.84
N TRP A 63 -1.02 2.29 -4.40
CA TRP A 63 0.27 2.90 -4.09
C TRP A 63 0.88 3.47 -5.36
N GLU A 64 1.49 4.63 -5.23
CA GLU A 64 2.33 5.23 -6.26
C GLU A 64 3.79 5.02 -5.91
N TYR A 65 4.54 4.46 -6.85
CA TYR A 65 5.99 4.38 -6.81
C TYR A 65 6.59 5.27 -7.89
N ARG A 66 7.57 6.09 -7.52
CA ARG A 66 8.33 6.92 -8.47
C ARG A 66 9.82 6.97 -8.09
N ILE A 67 10.65 7.31 -9.06
CA ILE A 67 12.08 7.54 -8.85
C ILE A 67 12.29 9.05 -8.75
N ARG A 68 12.88 9.53 -7.65
CA ARG A 68 13.34 10.92 -7.50
C ARG A 68 14.29 11.25 -8.65
N ASP A 69 14.11 12.42 -9.26
CA ASP A 69 14.87 12.94 -10.41
C ASP A 69 14.50 12.37 -11.80
N GLN A 70 13.44 11.57 -11.92
CA GLN A 70 12.75 11.35 -13.20
C GLN A 70 11.52 12.25 -13.28
N SER A 71 11.73 13.49 -13.73
CA SER A 71 10.69 14.46 -14.08
C SER A 71 11.06 15.15 -15.38
#